data_AF-A0A4U8T640-F1
#
_entry.id   AF-A0A4U8T640-F1
#
_cell.length_a   1.000
_cell.length_b   1.000
_cell.length_c   1.000
_cell.angle_alpha   90.00
_cell.angle_beta   90.00
_cell.angle_gamma   90.00
#
_symmetry.space_group_name_H-M   'P 1'
#
loop_
_entity.id
_entity.type
_entity.pdbx_description
1 polymer ?
#
loop_
_entity_poly.entity_id
_entity_poly.type
_entity_poly.pdbx_seq_one_letter_code
_entity_poly.pdbx_strand_id
1 'polypeptide(L)'
;MAKSILEELKNEYKRIVRRIAKRAGVIAPYDFYDFKTKKASKAEIEHDRQEYIRLNKDSRFNLESKNEVIVDFLKYINSEHGINYIPTYVRDLWGARKVYQNKPNTHYDCGSSFQGFVTLLIPMGIDIKLIDIRDLKDRFNTALFAKNDIRGGGG
;
A
#
# COMPACT_ATOMS: atom_id res chain seq x y z
N MET A 1 -33.41 -12.98 7.18
CA MET A 1 -33.99 -12.10 6.15
C MET A 1 -33.20 -10.78 6.02
N ALA A 2 -33.03 -9.97 7.07
CA ALA A 2 -32.28 -8.69 6.97
C ALA A 2 -30.79 -8.80 6.54
N LYS A 3 -30.09 -9.86 6.96
CA LYS A 3 -28.69 -10.11 6.55
C LYS A 3 -28.54 -10.41 5.05
N SER A 4 -29.51 -11.04 4.39
CA SER A 4 -29.39 -11.36 2.95
C SER A 4 -29.60 -10.11 2.10
N ILE A 5 -30.55 -9.25 2.49
CA ILE A 5 -30.81 -7.96 1.83
C ILE A 5 -29.60 -7.04 1.91
N LEU A 6 -28.96 -6.95 3.09
CA LEU A 6 -27.75 -6.15 3.25
C LEU A 6 -26.60 -6.64 2.34
N GLU A 7 -26.50 -7.96 2.15
CA GLU A 7 -25.44 -8.53 1.33
C GLU A 7 -25.72 -8.41 -0.17
N GLU A 8 -26.99 -8.47 -0.58
CA GLU A 8 -27.44 -8.11 -1.93
C GLU A 8 -27.12 -6.65 -2.25
N LEU A 9 -27.44 -5.72 -1.34
CA LEU A 9 -27.14 -4.29 -1.50
C LEU A 9 -25.63 -4.02 -1.63
N LYS A 10 -24.79 -4.67 -0.83
CA LYS A 10 -23.33 -4.57 -0.97
C LYS A 10 -22.84 -5.08 -2.31
N ASN A 11 -23.41 -6.19 -2.79
CA ASN A 11 -23.04 -6.77 -4.08
C ASN A 11 -23.47 -5.87 -5.24
N GLU A 12 -24.64 -5.25 -5.15
CA GLU A 12 -25.12 -4.28 -6.13
C GLU A 12 -24.26 -3.01 -6.15
N TYR A 13 -23.94 -2.45 -4.98
CA TYR A 13 -23.04 -1.31 -4.85
C TYR A 13 -21.66 -1.58 -5.48
N LYS A 14 -21.07 -2.75 -5.19
CA LYS A 14 -19.81 -3.19 -5.82
C LYS A 14 -19.91 -3.23 -7.35
N ARG A 15 -21.03 -3.72 -7.92
CA ARG A 15 -21.23 -3.77 -9.37
C ARG A 15 -21.30 -2.37 -9.99
N ILE A 16 -22.00 -1.44 -9.34
CA ILE A 16 -22.15 -0.06 -9.82
C ILE A 16 -20.79 0.64 -9.82
N VAL A 17 -20.05 0.58 -8.71
CA VAL A 17 -18.72 1.20 -8.59
C VAL A 17 -17.76 0.63 -9.64
N ARG A 18 -17.74 -0.69 -9.83
CA ARG A 18 -16.93 -1.34 -10.89
C ARG A 18 -17.28 -0.86 -12.29
N ARG A 19 -18.57 -0.69 -12.58
CA ARG A 19 -19.04 -0.23 -13.90
C ARG A 19 -18.62 1.22 -14.18
N ILE A 20 -18.70 2.08 -13.17
CA ILE A 20 -18.23 3.48 -13.25
C ILE A 20 -16.72 3.52 -13.45
N ALA A 21 -15.96 2.75 -12.64
CA ALA A 21 -14.50 2.66 -12.75
C ALA A 21 -14.08 2.20 -14.15
N LYS A 22 -14.66 1.10 -14.66
CA LYS A 22 -14.40 0.59 -16.01
C LYS A 22 -14.71 1.61 -17.11
N ARG A 23 -15.84 2.34 -17.01
CA ARG A 23 -16.20 3.40 -17.97
C ARG A 23 -15.25 4.60 -17.94
N ALA A 24 -14.72 4.93 -16.78
CA ALA A 24 -13.73 5.99 -16.63
C ALA A 24 -12.31 5.55 -17.07
N GLY A 25 -12.13 4.33 -17.58
CA GLY A 25 -10.81 3.77 -17.89
C GLY A 25 -9.94 3.58 -16.65
N VAL A 26 -10.58 3.50 -15.48
CA VAL A 26 -9.93 3.33 -14.19
C VAL A 26 -10.13 1.88 -13.77
N ILE A 27 -9.06 1.09 -13.79
CA ILE A 27 -9.02 -0.10 -12.93
C ILE A 27 -9.04 0.46 -11.50
N ALA A 28 -10.03 0.12 -10.68
CA ALA A 28 -10.01 0.55 -9.30
C ALA A 28 -8.98 -0.31 -8.55
N PRO A 29 -8.27 0.22 -7.54
CA PRO A 29 -7.30 -0.59 -6.80
C PRO A 29 -7.96 -1.83 -6.14
N TYR A 30 -9.27 -1.75 -5.90
CA TYR A 30 -10.12 -2.84 -5.38
C TYR A 30 -10.47 -3.92 -6.42
N ASP A 31 -10.26 -3.66 -7.71
CA ASP A 31 -10.43 -4.67 -8.75
C ASP A 31 -9.27 -5.68 -8.75
N PHE A 32 -8.19 -5.38 -8.03
CA PHE A 32 -7.03 -6.23 -7.89
C PHE A 32 -7.09 -7.20 -6.71
N TYR A 33 -8.08 -7.04 -5.83
CA TYR A 33 -8.12 -7.79 -4.58
C TYR A 33 -9.27 -8.79 -4.56
N ASP A 34 -8.94 -10.05 -4.29
CA ASP A 34 -9.94 -11.01 -3.86
C ASP A 34 -10.22 -10.78 -2.37
N PHE A 35 -11.31 -10.06 -2.08
CA PHE A 35 -11.74 -9.81 -0.71
C PHE A 35 -12.33 -11.06 -0.01
N LYS A 36 -12.31 -12.24 -0.65
CA LYS A 36 -12.68 -13.52 -0.02
C LYS A 36 -11.52 -14.16 0.74
N THR A 37 -10.39 -13.46 0.90
CA THR A 37 -9.26 -13.94 1.70
C THR A 37 -9.65 -14.12 3.16
N LYS A 38 -9.00 -15.10 3.80
CA LYS A 38 -9.12 -15.34 5.23
C LYS A 38 -8.77 -14.06 6.00
N LYS A 39 -9.49 -13.77 7.08
CA LYS A 39 -9.10 -12.72 8.04
C LYS A 39 -8.00 -13.24 8.95
N ALA A 40 -7.02 -12.40 9.27
CA ALA A 40 -6.04 -12.64 10.31
C ALA A 40 -6.76 -12.88 11.65
N SER A 41 -6.38 -13.94 12.36
CA SER A 41 -6.89 -14.20 13.70
C SER A 41 -6.32 -13.21 14.72
N LYS A 42 -6.99 -13.06 15.87
CA LYS A 42 -6.46 -12.24 16.98
C LYS A 42 -5.06 -12.68 17.43
N ALA A 43 -4.80 -13.99 17.44
CA ALA A 43 -3.50 -14.55 17.80
C ALA A 43 -2.41 -14.16 16.79
N GLU A 44 -2.73 -14.15 15.50
CA GLU A 44 -1.79 -13.71 14.46
C GLU A 44 -1.51 -12.21 14.53
N ILE A 45 -2.54 -11.40 14.80
CA ILE A 45 -2.38 -9.95 14.98
C ILE A 45 -1.49 -9.67 16.21
N GLU A 46 -1.72 -10.37 17.32
CA GLU A 46 -0.90 -10.22 18.52
C GLU A 46 0.55 -10.67 18.26
N HIS A 47 0.74 -11.79 17.56
CA HIS A 47 2.06 -12.27 17.17
C HIS A 47 2.79 -11.21 16.33
N ASP A 48 2.15 -10.66 15.29
CA ASP A 48 2.75 -9.61 14.46
C ASP A 48 3.09 -8.35 15.27
N ARG A 49 2.22 -7.96 16.22
CA ARG A 49 2.46 -6.83 17.13
C ARG A 49 3.70 -7.07 17.99
N GLN A 50 3.82 -8.24 18.61
CA GLN A 50 4.97 -8.57 19.44
C GLN A 50 6.26 -8.63 18.62
N GLU A 51 6.19 -9.17 17.40
CA GLU A 51 7.33 -9.19 16.48
C GLU A 51 7.76 -7.77 16.08
N TYR A 52 6.80 -6.89 15.78
CA TYR A 52 7.08 -5.48 15.52
C TYR A 52 7.76 -4.81 16.72
N ILE A 53 7.21 -4.95 17.94
CA ILE A 53 7.77 -4.36 19.15
C ILE A 53 9.21 -4.86 19.40
N ARG A 54 9.46 -6.16 19.17
CA ARG A 54 10.77 -6.79 19.35
C ARG A 54 11.81 -6.25 18.36
N LEU A 55 11.41 -6.09 17.09
CA LEU A 55 12.29 -5.66 15.99
C LEU A 55 12.47 -4.15 15.93
N ASN A 56 11.46 -3.36 16.31
CA ASN A 56 11.53 -1.91 16.27
C ASN A 56 12.58 -1.39 17.26
N LYS A 57 13.56 -0.65 16.75
CA LYS A 57 14.61 0.02 17.55
C LYS A 57 14.42 1.54 17.62
N ASP A 58 13.39 2.06 16.95
CA ASP A 58 13.13 3.49 16.84
C ASP A 58 11.90 3.89 17.68
N SER A 59 12.14 4.66 18.73
CA SER A 59 11.11 5.08 19.68
C SER A 59 10.04 5.99 19.08
N ARG A 60 10.28 6.59 17.91
CA ARG A 60 9.29 7.43 17.21
C ARG A 60 8.15 6.60 16.63
N PHE A 61 8.39 5.32 16.39
CA PHE A 61 7.42 4.39 15.80
C PHE A 61 6.86 3.39 16.84
N ASN A 62 6.80 3.77 18.11
CA ASN A 62 6.17 2.93 19.12
C ASN A 62 4.67 2.73 18.83
N LEU A 63 4.19 1.49 18.98
CA LEU A 63 2.76 1.19 18.89
C LEU A 63 2.05 1.65 20.15
N GLU A 64 1.00 2.45 19.99
CA GLU A 64 0.10 2.83 21.06
C GLU A 64 -1.30 2.31 20.71
N SER A 65 -1.88 1.44 21.54
CA SER A 65 -3.16 0.79 21.24
C SER A 65 -4.31 1.77 20.97
N LYS A 66 -4.25 2.99 21.52
CA LYS A 66 -5.23 4.07 21.24
C LYS A 66 -5.19 4.59 19.80
N ASN A 67 -4.07 4.41 19.09
CA ASN A 67 -3.86 4.87 17.72
C ASN A 67 -3.92 3.71 16.70
N GLU A 68 -4.17 2.48 17.16
CA GLU A 68 -4.17 1.30 16.28
C GLU A 68 -5.47 1.17 15.49
N VAL A 69 -5.34 1.04 14.17
CA VAL A 69 -6.43 0.62 13.28
C VAL A 69 -6.05 -0.73 12.70
N ILE A 70 -6.77 -1.78 13.11
CA ILE A 70 -6.48 -3.15 12.69
C ILE A 70 -7.14 -3.45 11.34
N VAL A 71 -6.31 -3.79 10.35
CA VAL A 71 -6.76 -4.20 9.01
C VAL A 71 -6.61 -5.72 8.87
N ASP A 72 -7.59 -6.46 9.38
CA ASP A 72 -7.52 -7.93 9.51
C ASP A 72 -7.69 -8.72 8.19
N PHE A 73 -8.18 -8.09 7.13
CA PHE A 73 -8.57 -8.78 5.89
C PHE A 73 -7.51 -8.72 4.78
N LEU A 74 -6.45 -7.91 4.95
CA LEU A 74 -5.39 -7.75 3.95
C LEU A 74 -4.18 -8.67 4.14
N LYS A 75 -4.01 -9.34 5.30
CA LYS A 75 -2.79 -10.11 5.64
C LYS A 75 -2.39 -11.15 4.57
N TYR A 76 -3.37 -11.79 3.93
CA TYR A 76 -3.13 -12.82 2.91
C TYR A 76 -3.55 -12.38 1.51
N ILE A 77 -3.91 -11.11 1.34
CA ILE A 77 -4.14 -10.57 0.01
C ILE A 77 -2.77 -10.51 -0.67
N ASN A 78 -2.61 -11.33 -1.72
CA ASN A 78 -1.39 -11.47 -2.53
C ASN A 78 -0.21 -12.21 -1.88
N SER A 79 -0.44 -13.15 -0.97
CA SER A 79 0.59 -14.17 -0.66
C SER A 79 0.82 -15.04 -1.90
N GLU A 80 1.94 -14.80 -2.57
CA GLU A 80 2.70 -15.45 -3.67
C GLU A 80 2.12 -16.59 -4.55
N HIS A 81 0.99 -17.23 -4.23
CA HIS A 81 0.49 -18.43 -4.94
C HIS A 81 -1.04 -18.50 -5.13
N GLY A 82 -1.76 -17.39 -5.00
CA GLY A 82 -3.21 -17.37 -5.26
C GLY A 82 -3.56 -17.32 -6.76
N ILE A 83 -4.65 -17.98 -7.15
CA ILE A 83 -5.19 -18.05 -8.54
C ILE A 83 -5.62 -16.65 -9.06
N ASN A 84 -5.63 -15.64 -8.18
CA ASN A 84 -5.91 -14.21 -8.47
C ASN A 84 -4.69 -13.31 -8.18
N TYR A 85 -3.46 -13.85 -8.18
CA TYR A 85 -2.25 -13.07 -7.94
C TYR A 85 -2.05 -12.04 -9.05
N ILE A 86 -2.20 -10.77 -8.70
CA ILE A 86 -1.77 -9.67 -9.55
C ILE A 86 -0.35 -9.32 -9.12
N PRO A 87 0.63 -9.45 -10.04
CA PRO A 87 1.99 -9.12 -9.72
C PRO A 87 2.11 -7.72 -9.15
N THR A 88 2.93 -7.55 -8.13
CA THR A 88 3.19 -6.28 -7.45
C THR A 88 3.51 -5.15 -8.44
N TYR A 89 4.18 -5.46 -9.55
CA TYR A 89 4.50 -4.50 -10.60
C TYR A 89 3.26 -3.87 -11.28
N VAL A 90 2.14 -4.60 -11.43
CA VAL A 90 0.93 -4.08 -12.09
C VAL A 90 0.27 -3.02 -11.21
N ARG A 91 0.21 -3.27 -9.90
CA ARG A 91 -0.30 -2.32 -8.91
C ARG A 91 0.58 -1.07 -8.87
N ASP A 92 1.89 -1.26 -8.85
CA ASP A 92 2.85 -0.18 -8.79
C ASP A 92 2.79 0.69 -10.08
N LEU A 93 2.66 0.07 -11.26
CA LEU A 93 2.42 0.79 -12.53
C LEU A 93 1.11 1.57 -12.53
N TRP A 94 0.03 0.98 -12.02
CA TRP A 94 -1.25 1.66 -11.91
C TRP A 94 -1.15 2.90 -11.02
N GLY A 95 -0.53 2.77 -9.85
CA GLY A 95 -0.26 3.89 -8.94
C GLY A 95 0.59 4.96 -9.62
N ALA A 96 1.65 4.55 -10.32
CA ALA A 96 2.59 5.49 -10.96
C ALA A 96 1.88 6.28 -12.05
N ARG A 97 1.05 5.62 -12.85
CA ARG A 97 0.19 6.28 -13.84
C ARG A 97 -0.70 7.34 -13.20
N LYS A 98 -1.26 7.10 -12.01
CA LYS A 98 -2.08 8.09 -11.31
C LYS A 98 -1.26 9.30 -10.86
N VAL A 99 -0.06 9.09 -10.33
CA VAL A 99 0.83 10.19 -9.96
C VAL A 99 1.22 11.01 -11.20
N TYR A 100 1.61 10.35 -12.29
CA TYR A 100 1.96 11.00 -13.56
C TYR A 100 0.83 11.85 -14.13
N GLN A 101 -0.42 11.37 -14.07
CA GLN A 101 -1.59 12.09 -14.56
C GLN A 101 -1.92 13.34 -13.75
N ASN A 102 -1.68 13.31 -12.44
CA ASN A 102 -2.03 14.42 -11.54
C ASN A 102 -0.88 15.40 -11.34
N LYS A 103 0.38 14.98 -11.58
CA LYS A 103 1.60 15.78 -11.40
C LYS A 103 1.60 16.60 -10.10
N PRO A 104 1.47 15.96 -8.93
CA PRO A 104 1.55 16.69 -7.68
C PRO A 104 2.93 17.35 -7.54
N ASN A 105 3.00 18.50 -6.88
CA ASN A 105 4.28 19.16 -6.58
C ASN A 105 5.17 18.31 -5.67
N THR A 106 4.54 17.60 -4.73
CA THR A 106 5.21 16.68 -3.79
C THR A 106 4.38 15.41 -3.62
N HIS A 107 5.02 14.26 -3.63
CA HIS A 107 4.43 12.96 -3.34
C HIS A 107 4.99 12.40 -2.02
N TYR A 108 4.11 12.07 -1.08
CA TYR A 108 4.46 11.38 0.15
C TYR A 108 4.17 9.90 -0.02
N ASP A 109 5.21 9.07 0.02
CA ASP A 109 5.11 7.62 -0.04
C ASP A 109 5.42 7.02 1.34
N CYS A 110 4.58 6.10 1.79
CA CYS A 110 4.72 5.44 3.08
C CYS A 110 4.98 3.93 2.89
N GLY A 111 6.20 3.49 3.20
CA GLY A 111 6.55 2.08 3.31
C GLY A 111 6.70 1.33 1.99
N SER A 112 6.65 2.00 0.83
CA SER A 112 6.96 1.32 -0.43
C SER A 112 8.42 0.92 -0.45
N SER A 113 8.70 -0.28 -0.95
CA SER A 113 10.08 -0.64 -1.30
C SER A 113 10.60 0.34 -2.33
N PHE A 114 11.83 0.81 -2.14
CA PHE A 114 12.49 1.65 -3.12
C PHE A 114 12.58 0.98 -4.49
N GLN A 115 12.84 -0.34 -4.53
CA GLN A 115 12.92 -1.12 -5.78
C GLN A 115 11.58 -1.35 -6.48
N GLY A 116 10.46 -0.92 -5.88
CA GLY A 116 9.12 -1.05 -6.44
C GLY A 116 8.58 0.30 -6.93
N PHE A 117 7.36 0.60 -6.51
CA PHE A 117 6.61 1.82 -6.82
C PHE A 117 7.42 3.12 -6.84
N VAL A 118 8.27 3.38 -5.84
CA VAL A 118 9.05 4.64 -5.75
C VAL A 118 9.97 4.83 -6.96
N THR A 119 10.64 3.76 -7.44
CA THR A 119 11.53 3.85 -8.62
C THR A 119 10.77 4.27 -9.87
N LEU A 120 9.49 3.92 -10.00
CA LEU A 120 8.67 4.34 -11.14
C LEU A 120 8.38 5.84 -11.14
N LEU A 121 8.40 6.49 -9.97
CA LEU A 121 8.10 7.92 -9.84
C LEU A 121 9.29 8.83 -10.11
N ILE A 122 10.52 8.34 -9.91
CA ILE A 122 11.74 9.15 -10.01
C ILE A 122 11.86 9.85 -11.38
N PRO A 123 11.65 9.18 -12.54
CA PRO A 123 11.78 9.83 -13.84
C PRO A 123 10.75 10.94 -14.10
N MET A 124 9.73 11.08 -13.24
CA MET A 124 8.69 12.10 -13.39
C MET A 124 9.15 13.49 -12.90
N GLY A 125 10.30 13.58 -12.22
CA GLY A 125 10.82 14.85 -11.69
C GLY A 125 9.95 15.48 -10.60
N ILE A 126 9.19 14.65 -9.87
CA ILE A 126 8.34 15.07 -8.75
C ILE A 126 9.17 14.98 -7.46
N ASP A 127 8.98 15.92 -6.53
CA ASP A 127 9.59 15.83 -5.20
C ASP A 127 8.96 14.67 -4.42
N ILE A 128 9.76 13.65 -4.08
CA ILE A 128 9.27 12.45 -3.37
C ILE A 128 9.80 12.46 -1.93
N LYS A 129 8.88 12.32 -0.98
CA LYS A 129 9.17 12.10 0.44
C LYS A 129 8.83 10.65 0.78
N LEU A 130 9.86 9.82 0.94
CA LEU A 130 9.70 8.44 1.39
C LEU A 130 9.75 8.39 2.93
N ILE A 131 8.67 7.89 3.52
CA ILE A 131 8.53 7.63 4.95
C ILE A 131 8.58 6.12 5.12
N ASP A 132 9.63 5.62 5.78
CA ASP A 132 9.81 4.19 5.99
C ASP A 132 10.36 3.92 7.39
N ILE A 133 9.95 2.80 7.97
CA ILE A 133 10.47 2.31 9.26
C ILE A 133 11.81 1.59 9.09
N ARG A 134 12.12 1.13 7.87
CA ARG A 134 13.37 0.46 7.52
C ARG A 134 14.48 1.49 7.41
N ASP A 135 15.67 1.13 7.87
CA ASP A 135 16.85 1.97 7.67
C ASP A 135 17.20 2.07 6.17
N LEU A 136 17.26 3.30 5.68
CA LEU A 136 17.55 3.63 4.28
C LEU A 136 19.03 4.02 4.08
N LYS A 137 19.84 4.10 5.16
CA LYS A 137 21.22 4.64 5.12
C LYS A 137 22.19 3.84 4.25
N ASP A 138 21.98 2.53 4.07
CA ASP A 138 22.98 1.64 3.46
C ASP A 138 22.59 1.05 2.09
N ARG A 139 21.46 1.45 1.48
CA ARG A 139 20.93 0.77 0.28
C ARG A 139 20.76 1.60 -0.97
N PHE A 140 21.07 2.90 -0.92
CA PHE A 140 20.89 3.79 -2.07
C PHE A 140 22.20 4.46 -2.41
N ASN A 141 22.77 4.09 -3.55
CA ASN A 141 23.74 4.97 -4.19
C ASN A 141 22.99 6.20 -4.70
N THR A 142 22.90 7.22 -3.84
CA THR A 142 22.23 8.49 -4.14
C THR A 142 22.92 9.27 -5.25
N ALA A 143 24.08 8.83 -5.78
CA ALA A 143 24.76 9.51 -6.87
C ALA A 143 23.96 9.50 -8.20
N LEU A 144 22.99 8.60 -8.35
CA LEU A 144 22.06 8.59 -9.50
C LEU A 144 20.95 9.64 -9.39
N PHE A 145 20.74 10.21 -8.21
CA PHE A 145 19.68 11.18 -7.96
C PHE A 145 20.36 12.50 -7.63
N ALA A 146 20.03 13.58 -8.35
CA ALA A 146 20.58 14.87 -8.00
C ALA A 146 20.20 15.16 -6.54
N LYS A 147 21.04 15.95 -5.84
CA LYS A 147 20.97 16.26 -4.40
C LYS A 147 19.59 16.74 -3.88
N ASN A 148 18.61 16.92 -4.77
CA ASN A 148 17.27 17.42 -4.54
C ASN A 148 16.13 16.43 -4.86
N ASP A 149 16.38 15.28 -5.51
CA ASP A 149 15.29 14.44 -6.07
C ASP A 149 14.65 13.51 -5.03
N ILE A 150 15.40 13.11 -4.00
CA ILE A 150 14.91 12.25 -2.93
C ILE A 150 15.50 12.74 -1.60
N ARG A 151 14.65 13.28 -0.73
CA ARG A 151 15.03 13.56 0.67
C ARG A 151 14.56 12.39 1.52
N GLY A 152 15.48 11.47 1.81
CA GLY A 152 15.27 10.45 2.83
C GLY A 152 15.17 11.10 4.20
N GLY A 153 13.98 11.09 4.79
CA GLY A 153 13.71 11.62 6.12
C GLY A 153 13.74 10.52 7.17
N GLY A 154 14.89 9.88 7.37
CA GLY A 154 15.14 9.07 8.56
C GLY A 154 15.70 9.98 9.65
N GLY A 155 14.81 10.55 10.47
CA GLY A 155 15.19 11.39 11.61
C GLY A 155 15.55 10.61 12.86
#